data_AF-A0A7X6ZAP2-F1
#
_entry.id   AF-A0A7X6ZAP2-F1
#
_cell.length_a   1.000
_cell.length_b   1.000
_cell.length_c   1.000
_cell.angle_alpha   90.00
_cell.angle_beta   90.00
_cell.angle_gamma   90.00
#
_symmetry.space_group_name_H-M   'P 1'
#
loop_
_entity.id
_entity.type
_entity.pdbx_description
1 polymer ?
#
loop_
_entity_poly.entity_id
_entity_poly.type
_entity_poly.pdbx_seq_one_letter_code
_entity_poly.pdbx_strand_id
1 'polypeptide(L)'
;GKAGQVLLTAVLQAALVIAFAVVVFQVELPTDPELWLRFAWIFVLGIVTMTLLGIALSSLPRSGRSATAVVLPISLLLQFISGVYLQFSMLPEWLQNVASLFPLKWLAQGMRSVFLPEHFELAEMHESWDLGLIAINLGGWLVAGLILSLITFRWVRRA
;
A
#
# COMPACT_ATOMS: atom_id res chain seq x y z
N GLY A 1 10.93 4.67 19.29
CA GLY A 1 10.40 3.29 19.26
C GLY A 1 10.37 2.77 17.83
N LYS A 2 10.26 1.45 17.62
CA LYS A 2 10.34 0.81 16.27
C LYS A 2 9.33 1.40 15.27
N ALA A 3 8.09 1.70 15.70
CA ALA A 3 7.07 2.32 14.85
C ALA A 3 7.50 3.70 14.31
N GLY A 4 8.13 4.53 15.14
CA GLY A 4 8.65 5.83 14.70
C GLY A 4 9.81 5.71 13.71
N GLN A 5 10.64 4.67 13.83
CA GLN A 5 11.70 4.40 12.84
C GLN A 5 11.10 4.02 11.49
N VAL A 6 10.08 3.14 11.47
CA VAL A 6 9.38 2.73 10.23
C VAL A 6 8.76 3.95 9.54
N LEU A 7 8.04 4.78 10.30
CA LEU A 7 7.42 6.00 9.77
C LEU A 7 8.47 6.95 9.19
N LEU A 8 9.55 7.22 9.92
CA LEU A 8 10.63 8.09 9.46
C LEU A 8 11.27 7.54 8.18
N THR A 9 11.60 6.25 8.15
CA THR A 9 12.20 5.64 6.95
C THR A 9 11.25 5.69 5.76
N ALA A 10 9.95 5.47 5.96
CA ALA A 10 8.97 5.52 4.88
C ALA A 10 8.82 6.94 4.33
N VAL A 11 8.73 7.96 5.20
CA VAL A 11 8.67 9.37 4.79
C VAL A 11 9.93 9.76 4.01
N LEU A 12 11.11 9.38 4.49
CA LEU A 12 12.37 9.66 3.79
C LEU A 12 12.43 8.96 2.44
N GLN A 13 12.01 7.69 2.34
CA GLN A 13 11.94 6.96 1.07
C GLN A 13 10.98 7.63 0.09
N ALA A 14 9.78 8.00 0.55
CA ALA A 14 8.80 8.70 -0.29
C ALA A 14 9.36 10.04 -0.77
N ALA A 15 9.96 10.83 0.12
CA ALA A 15 10.58 12.10 -0.24
C ALA A 15 11.71 11.93 -1.27
N LEU A 16 12.55 10.91 -1.13
CA LEU A 16 13.61 10.61 -2.10
C LEU A 16 13.04 10.18 -3.46
N VAL A 17 12.00 9.35 -3.49
CA VAL A 17 11.35 8.92 -4.73
C VAL A 17 10.69 10.10 -5.43
N ILE A 18 9.98 10.95 -4.68
CA ILE A 18 9.35 12.16 -5.22
C ILE A 18 10.42 13.13 -5.74
N ALA A 19 11.49 13.36 -4.98
CA ALA A 19 12.60 14.22 -5.42
C ALA A 19 13.25 13.68 -6.70
N PHE A 20 13.47 12.36 -6.80
CA PHE A 20 13.97 11.74 -8.00
C PHE A 20 13.02 11.93 -9.19
N ALA A 21 11.72 11.77 -8.98
CA ALA A 21 10.71 11.97 -10.02
C ALA A 21 10.68 13.40 -10.56
N VAL A 22 10.78 14.40 -9.67
CA VAL A 22 10.84 15.81 -10.07
C VAL A 22 12.16 16.14 -10.77
N VAL A 23 13.30 15.72 -10.22
CA VAL A 23 14.62 16.12 -10.75
C VAL A 23 14.95 15.38 -12.05
N VAL A 24 14.67 14.08 -12.14
CA VAL A 24 15.08 13.25 -13.27
C VAL A 24 13.99 13.18 -14.33
N PHE A 25 12.74 12.96 -13.93
CA PHE A 25 11.62 12.81 -14.86
C PHE A 25 10.83 14.10 -15.09
N GLN A 26 11.18 15.21 -14.41
CA GLN A 26 10.49 16.51 -14.54
C GLN A 26 8.98 16.39 -14.28
N VAL A 27 8.60 15.53 -13.33
CA VAL A 27 7.21 15.35 -12.94
C VAL A 27 6.69 16.62 -12.26
N GLU A 28 5.56 17.13 -12.74
CA GLU A 28 4.84 18.22 -12.10
C GLU A 28 4.16 17.69 -10.83
N LEU A 29 4.45 18.32 -9.69
CA LEU A 29 3.80 17.97 -8.42
C LEU A 29 2.44 18.65 -8.30
N PRO A 30 1.51 18.03 -7.55
CA PRO A 30 0.27 18.68 -7.16
C PRO A 30 0.51 20.04 -6.52
N THR A 31 -0.13 21.07 -7.06
CA THR A 31 -0.12 22.43 -6.48
C THR A 31 -1.26 22.63 -5.48
N ASP A 32 -2.30 21.81 -5.58
CA ASP A 32 -3.46 21.85 -4.69
C ASP A 32 -3.14 21.25 -3.31
N PRO A 33 -3.32 22.01 -2.21
CA PRO A 33 -3.19 21.50 -0.85
C PRO A 33 -4.09 20.28 -0.54
N GLU A 34 -5.24 20.15 -1.20
CA GLU A 34 -6.15 19.02 -1.00
C GLU A 34 -5.49 17.69 -1.41
N LEU A 35 -4.72 17.68 -2.49
CA LEU A 35 -4.02 16.49 -2.97
C LEU A 35 -2.89 16.06 -2.01
N TRP A 36 -2.26 17.02 -1.33
CA TRP A 36 -1.28 16.72 -0.28
C TRP A 36 -1.93 16.18 0.99
N LEU A 37 -3.12 16.68 1.36
CA LEU A 37 -3.91 16.09 2.43
C LEU A 37 -4.33 14.66 2.07
N ARG A 38 -4.76 14.46 0.81
CA ARG A 38 -5.09 13.15 0.25
C ARG A 38 -3.93 12.17 0.34
N PHE A 39 -2.74 12.61 -0.11
CA PHE A 39 -1.50 11.86 0.03
C PHE A 39 -1.23 11.49 1.50
N ALA A 40 -1.29 12.46 2.40
CA ALA A 40 -0.94 12.26 3.80
C ALA A 40 -1.79 11.15 4.46
N TRP A 41 -3.12 11.20 4.31
CA TRP A 41 -3.97 10.20 4.95
C TRP A 41 -3.84 8.82 4.29
N ILE A 42 -3.73 8.75 2.95
CA ILE A 42 -3.54 7.49 2.22
C ILE A 42 -2.21 6.85 2.60
N PHE A 43 -1.15 7.66 2.65
CA PHE A 43 0.19 7.22 2.96
C PHE A 43 0.30 6.71 4.40
N VAL A 44 -0.23 7.46 5.38
CA VAL A 44 -0.23 7.04 6.78
C VAL A 44 -1.08 5.78 6.97
N LEU A 45 -2.30 5.76 6.45
CA LEU A 45 -3.18 4.60 6.57
C LEU A 45 -2.56 3.37 5.89
N GLY A 46 -2.01 3.54 4.69
CA GLY A 46 -1.29 2.50 3.95
C GLY A 46 -0.09 1.95 4.72
N ILE A 47 0.76 2.81 5.29
CA ILE A 47 1.91 2.38 6.10
C ILE A 47 1.44 1.57 7.30
N VAL A 48 0.46 2.05 8.06
CA VAL A 48 0.02 1.38 9.28
C VAL A 48 -0.62 0.03 8.91
N THR A 49 -1.51 0.00 7.92
CA THR A 49 -2.15 -1.22 7.43
C THR A 49 -1.11 -2.24 6.96
N MET A 50 -0.19 -1.85 6.08
CA MET A 50 0.82 -2.78 5.55
C MET A 50 1.82 -3.23 6.62
N THR A 51 2.13 -2.36 7.60
CA THR A 51 2.99 -2.73 8.73
C THR A 51 2.34 -3.81 9.58
N LEU A 52 1.07 -3.64 9.94
CA LEU A 52 0.34 -4.64 10.74
C LEU A 52 0.16 -5.95 9.98
N LEU A 53 -0.13 -5.90 8.68
CA LEU A 53 -0.18 -7.10 7.86
C LEU A 53 1.18 -7.79 7.75
N GLY A 54 2.27 -7.04 7.61
CA GLY A 54 3.62 -7.57 7.64
C GLY A 54 3.97 -8.23 8.98
N ILE A 55 3.54 -7.65 10.10
CA ILE A 55 3.70 -8.24 11.43
C ILE A 55 2.89 -9.54 11.54
N ALA A 56 1.62 -9.54 11.14
CA ALA A 56 0.80 -10.75 11.12
C ALA A 56 1.41 -11.83 10.22
N LEU A 57 1.94 -11.46 9.04
CA LEU A 57 2.58 -12.38 8.12
C LEU A 57 3.91 -12.93 8.66
N SER A 58 4.60 -12.16 9.51
CA SER A 58 5.88 -12.57 10.11
C SER A 58 5.77 -13.79 11.02
N SER A 59 4.56 -14.20 11.43
CA SER A 59 4.35 -15.44 12.18
C SER A 59 4.30 -16.71 11.32
N LEU A 60 4.17 -16.60 9.99
CA LEU A 60 4.13 -17.77 9.09
C LEU A 60 5.50 -18.45 8.92
N PRO A 61 6.62 -17.71 8.69
CA PRO A 61 7.92 -18.32 8.50
C PRO A 61 8.47 -18.90 9.81
N ARG A 62 8.92 -20.17 9.76
CA ARG A 62 9.54 -20.84 10.92
C ARG A 62 10.94 -20.32 11.27
N SER A 63 11.57 -19.55 10.37
CA SER A 63 12.88 -18.93 10.59
C SER A 63 12.99 -17.59 9.85
N GLY A 64 13.84 -16.68 10.35
CA GLY A 64 14.09 -15.39 9.70
C GLY A 64 14.66 -15.52 8.29
N ARG A 65 15.43 -16.59 8.00
CA ARG A 65 15.98 -16.86 6.66
C ARG A 65 14.91 -17.28 5.65
N SER A 66 13.84 -17.93 6.10
CA SER A 66 12.67 -18.27 5.28
C SER A 66 11.68 -17.12 5.10
N ALA A 67 11.75 -16.05 5.91
CA ALA A 67 10.78 -14.97 5.86
C ALA A 67 10.78 -14.25 4.52
N THR A 68 11.95 -13.82 4.04
CA THR A 68 12.06 -13.17 2.74
C THR A 68 11.61 -14.07 1.59
N ALA A 69 11.95 -15.36 1.64
CA ALA A 69 11.59 -16.33 0.60
C ALA A 69 10.09 -16.56 0.48
N VAL A 70 9.33 -16.39 1.57
CA VAL A 70 7.86 -16.54 1.58
C VAL A 70 7.17 -15.22 1.23
N VAL A 71 7.64 -14.11 1.79
CA VAL A 71 6.98 -12.81 1.61
C VAL A 71 7.17 -12.28 0.19
N LEU A 72 8.36 -12.44 -0.39
CA LEU A 72 8.69 -11.85 -1.69
C LEU A 72 7.77 -12.34 -2.82
N PRO A 73 7.52 -13.66 -3.03
CA PRO A 73 6.60 -14.11 -4.06
C PRO A 73 5.17 -13.62 -3.87
N ILE A 74 4.70 -13.55 -2.63
CA ILE A 74 3.36 -13.05 -2.30
C ILE A 74 3.26 -11.57 -2.65
N SER A 75 4.22 -10.76 -2.20
CA SER A 75 4.27 -9.33 -2.53
C SER A 75 4.41 -9.10 -4.02
N LEU A 76 5.19 -9.91 -4.73
CA LEU A 76 5.36 -9.78 -6.17
C LEU A 76 4.05 -10.06 -6.91
N LEU A 77 3.38 -11.17 -6.59
CA LEU A 77 2.08 -11.51 -7.19
C LEU A 77 1.05 -10.42 -6.91
N LEU A 78 0.98 -9.94 -5.67
CA LEU A 78 0.08 -8.85 -5.30
C LEU A 78 0.38 -7.57 -6.10
N GLN A 79 1.65 -7.21 -6.32
CA GLN A 79 2.01 -6.03 -7.11
C GLN A 79 1.55 -6.13 -8.57
N PHE A 80 1.66 -7.31 -9.18
CA PHE A 80 1.18 -7.53 -10.55
C PHE A 80 -0.34 -7.38 -10.68
N ILE A 81 -1.10 -7.98 -9.76
CA ILE A 81 -2.57 -7.95 -9.82
C ILE A 81 -3.14 -6.61 -9.31
N SER A 82 -2.38 -5.84 -8.52
CA SER A 82 -2.83 -4.58 -7.89
C SER A 82 -2.61 -3.34 -8.76
N GLY A 83 -2.17 -3.50 -10.01
CA GLY A 83 -1.97 -2.37 -10.90
C GLY A 83 -0.64 -1.62 -10.70
N VAL A 84 0.34 -2.21 -9.99
CA VAL A 84 1.63 -1.56 -9.69
C VAL A 84 2.61 -1.71 -10.85
N TYR A 85 2.68 -2.91 -11.45
CA TYR A 85 3.56 -3.20 -12.59
C TYR A 85 2.83 -3.24 -13.93
N LEU A 86 1.57 -3.68 -13.92
CA LEU A 86 0.70 -3.74 -15.10
C LEU A 86 -0.43 -2.76 -14.91
N GLN A 87 -0.97 -2.22 -16.00
CA GLN A 87 -2.15 -1.38 -15.91
C GLN A 87 -3.35 -2.23 -15.49
N PHE A 88 -4.06 -1.82 -14.43
CA PHE A 88 -5.12 -2.62 -13.82
C PHE A 88 -6.26 -2.94 -14.80
N SER A 89 -6.60 -2.00 -15.69
CA SER A 89 -7.62 -2.17 -16.73
C SER A 89 -7.27 -3.21 -17.80
N MET A 90 -6.01 -3.64 -17.91
CA MET A 90 -5.59 -4.71 -18.83
C MET A 90 -5.85 -6.11 -18.26
N LEU A 91 -6.11 -6.22 -16.95
CA LEU A 91 -6.34 -7.51 -16.31
C LEU A 91 -7.76 -8.02 -16.62
N PRO A 92 -7.95 -9.34 -16.75
CA PRO A 92 -9.29 -9.91 -16.83
C PRO A 92 -10.16 -9.52 -15.63
N GLU A 93 -11.46 -9.31 -15.85
CA GLU A 93 -12.40 -8.82 -14.83
C GLU A 93 -12.39 -9.67 -13.54
N TRP A 94 -12.33 -11.00 -13.67
CA TRP A 94 -12.25 -11.89 -12.51
C TRP A 94 -11.01 -11.63 -11.65
N LEU A 95 -9.89 -11.28 -12.28
CA LEU A 95 -8.63 -10.99 -11.59
C LEU A 95 -8.67 -9.61 -10.93
N GLN A 96 -9.32 -8.63 -11.57
CA GLN A 96 -9.60 -7.32 -10.97
C GLN A 96 -10.47 -7.45 -9.71
N ASN A 97 -11.49 -8.32 -9.76
CA ASN A 97 -12.34 -8.62 -8.60
C ASN A 97 -11.54 -9.23 -7.45
N VAL A 98 -10.66 -10.20 -7.74
CA VAL A 98 -9.76 -10.80 -6.74
C VAL A 98 -8.81 -9.76 -6.17
N ALA A 99 -8.17 -8.95 -7.01
CA ALA A 99 -7.24 -7.91 -6.58
C ALA A 99 -7.90 -6.84 -5.70
N SER A 100 -9.17 -6.52 -5.97
CA SER A 100 -9.97 -5.57 -5.18
C SER A 100 -10.28 -6.05 -3.76
N LEU A 101 -10.02 -7.32 -3.44
CA LEU A 101 -10.07 -7.80 -2.06
C LEU A 101 -8.85 -7.36 -1.24
N PHE A 102 -7.71 -7.08 -1.89
CA PHE A 102 -6.44 -6.81 -1.22
C PHE A 102 -6.18 -5.31 -1.07
N PRO A 103 -5.54 -4.89 0.04
CA PRO A 103 -5.36 -3.47 0.33
C PRO A 103 -4.35 -2.81 -0.62
N LEU A 104 -3.49 -3.60 -1.27
CA LEU A 104 -2.46 -3.06 -2.16
C LEU A 104 -3.05 -2.42 -3.41
N LYS A 105 -4.13 -2.97 -3.97
CA LYS A 105 -4.87 -2.38 -5.10
C LYS A 105 -5.38 -0.99 -4.75
N TRP A 106 -6.03 -0.87 -3.59
CA TRP A 106 -6.60 0.39 -3.12
C TRP A 106 -5.53 1.42 -2.78
N LEU A 107 -4.41 0.98 -2.20
CA LEU A 107 -3.26 1.86 -1.97
C LEU A 107 -2.69 2.39 -3.30
N ALA A 108 -2.52 1.53 -4.30
CA ALA A 108 -2.04 1.93 -5.63
C ALA A 108 -3.00 2.89 -6.34
N GLN A 109 -4.31 2.65 -6.28
CA GLN A 109 -5.35 3.58 -6.78
C GLN A 109 -5.31 4.92 -6.04
N GLY A 110 -5.17 4.90 -4.72
CA GLY A 110 -5.06 6.10 -3.90
C GLY A 110 -3.84 6.95 -4.24
N MET A 111 -2.69 6.32 -4.45
CA MET A 111 -1.47 7.03 -4.87
C MET A 111 -1.64 7.65 -6.27
N ARG A 112 -2.28 6.95 -7.20
CA ARG A 112 -2.60 7.49 -8.53
C ARG A 112 -3.54 8.70 -8.45
N SER A 113 -4.53 8.67 -7.56
CA SER A 113 -5.45 9.80 -7.33
C SER A 113 -4.81 11.08 -6.78
N VAL A 114 -3.53 11.02 -6.36
CA VAL A 114 -2.76 12.17 -5.89
C VAL A 114 -1.90 12.73 -7.01
N PHE A 115 -1.21 11.86 -7.74
CA PHE A 115 -0.15 12.25 -8.67
C PHE A 115 -0.59 12.26 -10.14
N LEU A 116 -1.72 11.65 -10.49
CA LEU A 116 -2.26 11.66 -11.84
C LEU A 116 -3.35 12.73 -12.01
N PRO A 117 -3.46 13.33 -13.21
CA PRO A 117 -4.57 14.22 -13.54
C PRO A 117 -5.94 13.55 -13.42
N GLU A 118 -6.99 14.32 -13.15
CA GLU A 118 -8.35 13.81 -12.90
C GLU A 118 -8.88 12.88 -13.99
N HIS A 119 -8.64 13.18 -15.27
CA HIS A 119 -9.14 12.36 -16.39
C HIS A 119 -8.60 10.91 -16.41
N PHE A 120 -7.54 10.60 -15.65
CA PHE A 120 -7.06 9.23 -15.50
C PHE A 120 -7.99 8.36 -14.64
N GLU A 121 -8.94 8.93 -13.91
CA GLU A 121 -9.91 8.15 -13.12
C GLU A 121 -10.81 7.28 -14.00
N LEU A 122 -11.02 7.68 -15.26
CA LEU A 122 -11.75 6.90 -16.27
C LEU A 122 -11.05 5.58 -16.62
N ALA A 123 -9.76 5.44 -16.29
CA ALA A 123 -9.02 4.19 -16.47
C ALA A 123 -9.18 3.23 -15.27
N GLU A 124 -9.84 3.65 -14.19
CA GLU A 124 -10.18 2.79 -13.06
C GLU A 124 -11.44 1.98 -13.31
N MET A 125 -11.61 0.90 -12.54
CA MET A 125 -12.72 -0.05 -12.67
C MET A 125 -14.12 0.58 -12.54
N HIS A 126 -14.28 1.65 -11.74
CA HIS A 126 -15.55 2.37 -11.58
C HIS A 126 -15.51 3.76 -12.22
N GLU A 127 -14.54 4.03 -13.10
CA GLU A 127 -14.35 5.34 -13.73
C GLU A 127 -14.21 6.47 -12.71
N SER A 128 -13.65 6.16 -11.53
CA SER A 128 -13.58 7.02 -10.35
C SER A 128 -12.42 6.60 -9.45
N TRP A 129 -11.84 7.56 -8.72
CA TRP A 129 -10.82 7.28 -7.70
C TRP A 129 -11.35 6.54 -6.47
N ASP A 130 -12.66 6.59 -6.21
CA ASP A 130 -13.34 5.90 -5.12
C ASP A 130 -12.67 6.05 -3.74
N LEU A 131 -12.32 7.28 -3.36
CA LEU A 131 -11.59 7.56 -2.11
C LEU A 131 -12.29 6.99 -0.87
N GLY A 132 -13.63 6.99 -0.86
CA GLY A 132 -14.42 6.37 0.20
C GLY A 132 -14.19 4.85 0.28
N LEU A 133 -14.17 4.15 -0.85
CA LEU A 133 -13.88 2.71 -0.89
C LEU A 133 -12.43 2.42 -0.53
N ILE A 134 -11.48 3.29 -0.92
CA ILE A 134 -10.08 3.20 -0.48
C ILE A 134 -10.01 3.25 1.04
N ALA A 135 -10.66 4.24 1.67
CA ALA A 135 -10.67 4.39 3.12
C ALA A 135 -11.31 3.19 3.82
N ILE A 136 -12.45 2.70 3.30
CA ILE A 136 -13.15 1.52 3.84
C ILE A 136 -12.27 0.27 3.74
N ASN A 137 -11.66 0.02 2.58
CA ASN A 137 -10.87 -1.18 2.37
C ASN A 137 -9.59 -1.17 3.20
N LEU A 138 -8.83 -0.07 3.15
CA LEU A 138 -7.61 0.08 3.95
C LEU A 138 -7.92 0.05 5.46
N GLY A 139 -9.04 0.65 5.89
CA GLY A 139 -9.52 0.59 7.27
C GLY A 139 -9.95 -0.82 7.70
N GLY A 140 -10.63 -1.56 6.82
CA GLY A 140 -10.98 -2.95 7.06
C GLY A 140 -9.74 -3.83 7.25
N TRP A 141 -8.75 -3.67 6.37
CA TRP A 141 -7.47 -4.38 6.47
C TRP A 141 -6.60 -3.90 7.64
N LEU A 142 -6.72 -2.64 8.05
CA LEU A 142 -6.08 -2.13 9.26
C LEU A 142 -6.59 -2.90 10.48
N VAL A 143 -7.92 -3.01 10.62
CA VAL A 143 -8.56 -3.74 11.72
C VAL A 143 -8.21 -5.22 11.65
N ALA A 144 -8.29 -5.84 10.47
CA ALA A 144 -7.91 -7.24 10.29
C ALA A 144 -6.44 -7.48 10.64
N GLY A 145 -5.53 -6.64 10.14
CA GLY A 145 -4.10 -6.70 10.43
C GLY A 145 -3.78 -6.50 11.92
N LEU A 146 -4.52 -5.61 12.60
CA LEU A 146 -4.41 -5.41 14.04
C LEU A 146 -4.83 -6.67 14.81
N ILE A 147 -6.02 -7.21 14.52
CA ILE A 147 -6.53 -8.44 15.15
C ILE A 147 -5.56 -9.58 14.92
N LEU A 148 -5.14 -9.80 13.66
CA LEU A 148 -4.18 -10.84 13.30
C LEU A 148 -2.83 -10.66 14.00
N SER A 149 -2.33 -9.42 14.10
CA SER A 149 -1.09 -9.13 14.83
C SER A 149 -1.24 -9.47 16.31
N LEU A 150 -2.36 -9.09 16.95
CA LEU A 150 -2.59 -9.34 18.37
C LEU A 150 -2.68 -10.85 18.68
N ILE A 151 -3.35 -11.64 17.83
CA ILE A 151 -3.49 -13.09 18.05
C ILE A 151 -2.22 -13.87 17.72
N THR A 152 -1.41 -13.39 16.77
CA THR A 152 -0.16 -14.07 16.34
C THR A 152 1.04 -13.66 17.18
N PHE A 153 0.98 -12.51 17.86
CA PHE A 153 2.09 -11.99 18.65
C PHE A 153 2.39 -12.89 19.85
N ARG A 154 3.44 -13.70 19.73
CA ARG A 154 4.00 -14.46 20.83
C ARG A 154 5.10 -13.64 21.48
N TRP A 155 4.93 -13.30 22.75
CA TRP A 155 5.99 -12.69 23.55
C TRP A 155 7.19 -13.64 23.59
N VAL A 156 8.26 -13.31 22.85
CA VAL A 156 9.54 -13.97 22.99
C VAL A 156 10.10 -13.54 24.35
N ARG A 157 10.00 -14.41 25.37
CA ARG A 157 10.80 -14.25 26.58
C ARG A 157 12.25 -14.30 26.16
N ARG A 158 12.96 -13.19 26.32
CA ARG A 158 14.43 -13.20 26.29
C ARG A 158 14.85 -14.07 27.47
N ALA A 159 15.42 -15.24 27.17
CA ALA A 159 16.18 -16.02 28.14
C ALA A 159 17.53 -15.34 28.39
#